data_AF-A0A6N3H056-F1
#
_entry.id   AF-A0A6N3H056-F1
#
_cell.length_a   1.000
_cell.length_b   1.000
_cell.length_c   1.000
_cell.angle_alpha   90.00
_cell.angle_beta   90.00
_cell.angle_gamma   90.00
#
_symmetry.space_group_name_H-M   'P 1'
#
loop_
_entity.id
_entity.type
_entity.pdbx_description
1 polymer ?
#
loop_
_entity_poly.entity_id
_entity_poly.type
_entity_poly.pdbx_seq_one_letter_code
_entity_poly.pdbx_strand_id
1 'polypeptide(L)'
;MKFINSIGDKAKDTLLQSIAALLEKNPQSNLPKIVKMSKLLVSDKSSCDMIKDFETSYNEVPDFKAYVDDLINNTDYKILKNFIVNILGSNISAKKKNHIFLSENSSQPRSLIINSNSKNQGLKTLNYNELDKIISESRKMGIFAFIINGSELFSLNYLHNIYEKYSDSLFIPVATGNCIDDSLCKKILKCGNVIPLFPSKNSCSDMLRQNGIPSFNINYIHSLFKKVKFNNDFSNLKTFSLEFNDSTQNEFTTYSLLDLVKNKSM
;
A
#
# COMPACT_ATOMS: atom_id res chain seq x y z
N MET A 1 3.56 -28.36 -2.69
CA MET A 1 2.12 -28.05 -2.54
C MET A 1 1.48 -28.59 -1.26
N LYS A 2 1.84 -29.76 -0.69
CA LYS A 2 1.19 -30.29 0.54
C LYS A 2 1.58 -29.63 1.87
N PHE A 3 2.75 -28.96 1.96
CA PHE A 3 3.29 -28.52 3.26
C PHE A 3 2.73 -27.18 3.78
N ILE A 4 2.44 -26.21 2.88
CA ILE A 4 2.01 -24.86 3.27
C ILE A 4 0.56 -24.85 3.80
N ASN A 5 -0.32 -25.67 3.21
CA ASN A 5 -1.70 -25.83 3.68
C ASN A 5 -1.81 -26.61 5.01
N SER A 6 -0.70 -27.17 5.51
CA SER A 6 -0.64 -27.87 6.81
C SER A 6 -0.28 -26.94 7.99
N ILE A 7 0.15 -25.70 7.72
CA ILE A 7 0.55 -24.73 8.73
C ILE A 7 -0.70 -24.04 9.28
N GLY A 8 -1.07 -24.33 10.53
CA GLY A 8 -2.22 -23.71 11.19
C GLY A 8 -2.03 -22.19 11.43
N ASP A 9 -3.15 -21.47 11.59
CA ASP A 9 -3.19 -20.00 11.74
C ASP A 9 -2.18 -19.46 12.78
N LYS A 10 -2.06 -20.12 13.93
CA LYS A 10 -1.10 -19.73 14.99
C LYS A 10 0.36 -19.73 14.51
N ALA A 11 0.73 -20.68 13.66
CA ALA A 11 2.09 -20.76 13.12
C ALA A 11 2.31 -19.67 12.06
N LYS A 12 1.30 -19.33 11.25
CA LYS A 12 1.37 -18.18 10.33
C LYS A 12 1.46 -16.85 11.08
N ASP A 13 0.68 -16.67 12.15
CA ASP A 13 0.79 -15.52 13.08
C ASP A 13 2.23 -15.39 13.61
N THR A 14 2.82 -16.49 14.07
CA THR A 14 4.20 -16.51 14.61
C THR A 14 5.24 -16.17 13.54
N LEU A 15 5.06 -16.68 12.32
CA LEU A 15 5.92 -16.36 11.17
C LEU A 15 5.83 -14.86 10.84
N LEU A 16 4.63 -14.27 10.84
CA LEU A 16 4.44 -12.85 10.57
C LEU A 16 5.07 -11.97 11.66
N GLN A 17 4.92 -12.33 12.93
CA GLN A 17 5.58 -11.65 14.04
C GLN A 17 7.11 -11.73 13.93
N SER A 18 7.63 -12.86 13.49
CA SER A 18 9.06 -13.05 13.27
C SER A 18 9.57 -12.18 12.12
N ILE A 19 8.82 -12.06 11.01
CA ILE A 19 9.14 -11.13 9.93
C ILE A 19 9.17 -9.69 10.45
N ALA A 20 8.17 -9.28 11.24
CA ALA A 20 8.13 -7.94 11.83
C ALA A 20 9.35 -7.67 12.74
N ALA A 21 9.77 -8.65 13.54
CA ALA A 21 10.95 -8.51 14.40
C ALA A 21 12.27 -8.43 13.59
N LEU A 22 12.36 -9.13 12.46
CA LEU A 22 13.51 -9.03 11.56
C LEU A 22 13.60 -7.67 10.88
N LEU A 23 12.45 -7.07 10.53
CA LEU A 23 12.38 -5.71 9.99
C LEU A 23 12.87 -4.67 11.00
N GLU A 24 12.58 -4.86 12.29
CA GLU A 24 12.98 -3.93 13.35
C GLU A 24 14.47 -4.00 13.67
N LYS A 25 15.07 -5.20 13.70
CA LYS A 25 16.45 -5.38 14.18
C LYS A 25 17.54 -4.95 13.19
N ASN A 26 17.35 -5.23 11.90
CA ASN A 26 18.21 -4.79 10.79
C ASN A 26 17.61 -5.33 9.49
N PRO A 27 16.76 -4.56 8.81
CA PRO A 27 15.96 -5.10 7.71
C PRO A 27 16.81 -5.46 6.48
N GLN A 28 17.90 -4.73 6.20
CA GLN A 28 18.77 -5.00 5.05
C GLN A 28 19.46 -6.37 5.15
N SER A 29 20.14 -6.65 6.26
CA SER A 29 20.82 -7.94 6.47
C SER A 29 19.85 -9.12 6.62
N ASN A 30 18.61 -8.85 7.03
CA ASN A 30 17.59 -9.87 7.22
C ASN A 30 16.67 -10.05 6.00
N LEU A 31 16.80 -9.24 4.94
CA LEU A 31 15.92 -9.31 3.77
C LEU A 31 15.85 -10.72 3.15
N PRO A 32 16.95 -11.49 2.97
CA PRO A 32 16.88 -12.86 2.47
C PRO A 32 16.04 -13.79 3.37
N LYS A 33 16.12 -13.61 4.69
CA LYS A 33 15.31 -14.38 5.66
C LYS A 33 13.85 -13.98 5.58
N ILE A 34 13.57 -12.68 5.49
CA ILE A 34 12.22 -12.13 5.33
C ILE A 34 11.58 -12.73 4.07
N VAL A 35 12.23 -12.64 2.92
CA VAL A 35 11.75 -13.20 1.65
C VAL A 35 11.46 -14.71 1.78
N LYS A 36 12.37 -15.47 2.39
CA LYS A 36 12.18 -16.90 2.65
C LYS A 36 10.94 -17.18 3.52
N MET A 37 10.75 -16.41 4.59
CA MET A 37 9.59 -16.57 5.48
C MET A 37 8.28 -16.13 4.82
N SER A 38 8.30 -15.08 4.00
CA SER A 38 7.14 -14.65 3.20
C SER A 38 6.65 -15.75 2.27
N LYS A 39 7.57 -16.51 1.65
CA LYS A 39 7.21 -17.69 0.81
C LYS A 39 6.48 -18.79 1.59
N LEU A 40 6.68 -18.87 2.91
CA LEU A 40 5.97 -19.84 3.76
C LEU A 40 4.58 -19.35 4.19
N LEU A 41 4.34 -18.03 4.11
CA LEU A 41 3.04 -17.43 4.43
C LEU A 41 2.04 -17.48 3.28
N VAL A 42 2.50 -17.80 2.07
CA VAL A 42 1.67 -17.82 0.86
C VAL A 42 1.57 -19.22 0.27
N SER A 43 0.36 -19.63 -0.10
CA SER A 43 0.08 -20.95 -0.70
C SER A 43 -0.18 -20.88 -2.20
N ASP A 44 -0.67 -19.76 -2.71
CA ASP A 44 -1.10 -19.63 -4.10
C ASP A 44 0.05 -19.27 -5.05
N LYS A 45 -0.12 -19.66 -6.31
CA LYS A 45 0.88 -19.48 -7.36
C LYS A 45 1.19 -18.00 -7.62
N SER A 46 0.17 -17.15 -7.66
CA SER A 46 0.33 -15.72 -7.98
C SER A 46 1.18 -15.01 -6.92
N SER A 47 0.89 -15.25 -5.65
CA SER A 47 1.66 -14.71 -4.53
C SER A 47 3.08 -15.28 -4.48
N CYS A 48 3.24 -16.58 -4.71
CA CYS A 48 4.56 -17.21 -4.79
C CYS A 48 5.40 -16.58 -5.91
N ASP A 49 4.82 -16.39 -7.08
CA ASP A 49 5.52 -15.84 -8.24
C ASP A 49 5.81 -14.34 -8.02
N MET A 50 4.95 -13.57 -7.36
CA MET A 50 5.24 -12.18 -6.95
C MET A 50 6.46 -12.10 -6.02
N ILE A 51 6.57 -12.99 -5.03
CA ILE A 51 7.73 -13.00 -4.12
C ILE A 51 9.01 -13.43 -4.85
N LYS A 52 8.92 -14.37 -5.80
CA LYS A 52 10.06 -14.75 -6.66
C LYS A 52 10.48 -13.59 -7.56
N ASP A 53 9.54 -12.91 -8.21
CA ASP A 53 9.84 -11.77 -9.08
C ASP A 53 10.51 -10.65 -8.27
N PHE A 54 10.05 -10.39 -7.04
CA PHE A 54 10.72 -9.47 -6.11
C PHE A 54 12.16 -9.89 -5.83
N GLU A 55 12.38 -11.15 -5.46
CA GLU A 55 13.71 -11.69 -5.14
C GLU A 55 14.67 -11.62 -6.35
N THR A 56 14.20 -12.04 -7.53
CA THR A 56 14.95 -11.94 -8.79
C THR A 56 15.29 -10.49 -9.10
N SER A 57 14.31 -9.59 -9.04
CA SER A 57 14.51 -8.17 -9.32
C SER A 57 15.50 -7.51 -8.35
N TYR A 58 15.42 -7.86 -7.06
CA TYR A 58 16.35 -7.37 -6.04
C TYR A 58 17.80 -7.81 -6.27
N ASN A 59 18.01 -8.99 -6.84
CA ASN A 59 19.34 -9.53 -7.10
C ASN A 59 19.90 -9.12 -8.47
N GLU A 60 19.05 -8.97 -9.49
CA GLU A 60 19.48 -8.78 -10.88
C GLU A 60 19.40 -7.33 -11.37
N VAL A 61 18.60 -6.47 -10.73
CA VAL A 61 18.37 -5.08 -11.18
C VAL A 61 18.94 -4.10 -10.16
N PRO A 62 20.13 -3.49 -10.42
CA PRO A 62 20.79 -2.59 -9.48
C PRO A 62 19.92 -1.42 -9.02
N ASP A 63 19.17 -0.80 -9.92
CA ASP A 63 18.28 0.32 -9.60
C ASP A 63 17.15 -0.12 -8.64
N PHE A 64 16.64 -1.34 -8.80
CA PHE A 64 15.58 -1.87 -7.93
C PHE A 64 16.14 -2.25 -6.57
N LYS A 65 17.34 -2.83 -6.53
CA LYS A 65 18.08 -3.07 -5.30
C LYS A 65 18.30 -1.78 -4.52
N ALA A 66 18.83 -0.75 -5.16
CA ALA A 66 19.09 0.55 -4.54
C ALA A 66 17.80 1.18 -4.00
N TYR A 67 16.70 1.09 -4.74
CA TYR A 67 15.40 1.55 -4.31
C TYR A 67 14.88 0.79 -3.07
N VAL A 68 14.98 -0.54 -3.06
CA VAL A 68 14.54 -1.35 -1.91
C VAL A 68 15.43 -1.10 -0.70
N ASP A 69 16.75 -1.03 -0.87
CA ASP A 69 17.70 -0.74 0.21
C ASP A 69 17.44 0.63 0.82
N ASP A 70 17.13 1.63 -0.02
CA ASP A 70 16.74 2.97 0.43
C ASP A 70 15.47 2.95 1.28
N LEU A 71 14.40 2.30 0.80
CA LEU A 71 13.15 2.19 1.56
C LEU A 71 13.36 1.51 2.89
N ILE A 72 14.12 0.42 2.88
CA ILE A 72 14.37 -0.38 4.06
C ILE A 72 15.16 0.39 5.13
N ASN A 73 16.15 1.20 4.70
CA ASN A 73 17.05 1.89 5.62
C ASN A 73 16.55 3.27 6.07
N ASN A 74 15.72 3.92 5.25
CA ASN A 74 15.28 5.30 5.48
C ASN A 74 13.80 5.42 5.85
N THR A 75 13.12 4.30 6.12
CA THR A 75 11.72 4.30 6.56
C THR A 75 11.63 3.89 8.03
N ASP A 76 10.79 4.59 8.77
CA ASP A 76 10.45 4.25 10.14
C ASP A 76 9.89 2.83 10.23
N TYR A 77 10.39 2.07 11.21
CA TYR A 77 10.09 0.65 11.34
C TYR A 77 8.59 0.39 11.52
N LYS A 78 7.83 1.31 12.14
CA LYS A 78 6.39 1.15 12.34
C LYS A 78 5.67 1.17 11.00
N ILE A 79 6.08 2.05 10.09
CA ILE A 79 5.53 2.14 8.73
C ILE A 79 5.92 0.90 7.93
N LEU A 80 7.20 0.49 7.94
CA LEU A 80 7.65 -0.74 7.26
C LEU A 80 6.91 -1.97 7.76
N LYS A 81 6.77 -2.11 9.08
CA LYS A 81 6.03 -3.20 9.73
C LYS A 81 4.58 -3.19 9.29
N ASN A 82 3.89 -2.05 9.35
CA ASN A 82 2.50 -1.94 8.95
C ASN A 82 2.32 -2.27 7.46
N PHE A 83 3.21 -1.77 6.59
CA PHE A 83 3.20 -2.08 5.17
C PHE A 83 3.35 -3.59 4.92
N ILE A 84 4.39 -4.22 5.47
CA ILE A 84 4.66 -5.66 5.27
C ILE A 84 3.59 -6.54 5.93
N VAL A 85 3.11 -6.18 7.12
CA VAL A 85 1.99 -6.88 7.77
C VAL A 85 0.75 -6.80 6.92
N ASN A 86 0.40 -5.62 6.41
CA ASN A 86 -0.74 -5.46 5.51
C ASN A 86 -0.55 -6.22 4.19
N ILE A 87 0.66 -6.34 3.64
CA ILE A 87 0.89 -7.17 2.44
C ILE A 87 0.73 -8.67 2.75
N LEU A 88 1.40 -9.16 3.79
CA LEU A 88 1.60 -10.60 4.03
C LEU A 88 0.52 -11.26 4.88
N GLY A 89 -0.16 -10.53 5.76
CA GLY A 89 -1.03 -11.14 6.77
C GLY A 89 -2.34 -11.73 6.24
N SER A 90 -2.59 -11.61 4.94
CA SER A 90 -3.83 -12.05 4.27
C SER A 90 -4.21 -13.52 4.47
N ASN A 91 -3.27 -14.35 4.92
CA ASN A 91 -3.45 -15.78 5.16
C ASN A 91 -3.60 -16.16 6.64
N ILE A 92 -3.82 -15.19 7.53
CA ILE A 92 -3.79 -15.36 8.98
C ILE A 92 -5.16 -15.06 9.59
N SER A 93 -5.95 -16.12 9.79
CA SER A 93 -7.25 -16.13 10.44
C SER A 93 -8.36 -15.25 9.81
N ALA A 94 -9.52 -15.86 9.57
CA ALA A 94 -10.75 -15.20 9.11
C ALA A 94 -11.22 -14.01 9.98
N LYS A 95 -10.63 -13.80 11.17
CA LYS A 95 -10.91 -12.70 12.11
C LYS A 95 -10.05 -11.44 11.90
N LYS A 96 -8.96 -11.48 11.13
CA LYS A 96 -8.09 -10.33 10.84
C LYS A 96 -7.95 -10.15 9.33
N LYS A 97 -8.98 -9.61 8.68
CA LYS A 97 -9.03 -9.43 7.21
C LYS A 97 -8.23 -8.22 6.71
N ASN A 98 -7.11 -7.85 7.34
CA ASN A 98 -6.49 -6.53 7.16
C ASN A 98 -5.44 -6.44 6.03
N HIS A 99 -5.61 -7.16 4.92
CA HIS A 99 -4.43 -7.46 4.11
C HIS A 99 -4.64 -7.41 2.58
N ILE A 100 -3.64 -6.86 1.90
CA ILE A 100 -3.76 -6.17 0.60
C ILE A 100 -3.32 -7.03 -0.58
N PHE A 101 -2.52 -8.10 -0.40
CA PHE A 101 -1.88 -8.72 -1.58
C PHE A 101 -2.01 -10.24 -1.74
N LEU A 102 -2.05 -11.06 -0.68
CA LEU A 102 -1.65 -12.47 -0.84
C LEU A 102 -2.68 -13.55 -0.40
N SER A 103 -3.98 -13.21 -0.33
CA SER A 103 -5.04 -14.19 -0.03
C SER A 103 -5.56 -14.92 -1.28
N GLU A 104 -5.96 -16.17 -1.09
CA GLU A 104 -6.51 -17.07 -2.11
C GLU A 104 -7.75 -16.50 -2.81
N ASN A 105 -7.78 -16.62 -4.14
CA ASN A 105 -9.00 -16.69 -4.97
C ASN A 105 -10.21 -15.84 -4.54
N SER A 106 -10.03 -14.53 -4.35
CA SER A 106 -11.18 -13.66 -4.13
C SER A 106 -11.43 -12.78 -5.35
N SER A 107 -12.64 -12.89 -5.91
CA SER A 107 -13.27 -11.83 -6.70
C SER A 107 -13.38 -10.51 -5.90
N GLN A 108 -13.12 -10.56 -4.60
CA GLN A 108 -13.09 -9.46 -3.67
C GLN A 108 -11.90 -8.53 -3.93
N PRO A 109 -12.15 -7.21 -4.01
CA PRO A 109 -11.10 -6.19 -4.13
C PRO A 109 -10.15 -6.23 -2.93
N ARG A 110 -8.90 -5.81 -3.13
CA ARG A 110 -7.92 -5.71 -2.02
C ARG A 110 -7.57 -4.29 -1.61
N SER A 111 -7.89 -3.34 -2.48
CA SER A 111 -7.73 -1.90 -2.28
C SER A 111 -8.94 -1.18 -2.86
N LEU A 112 -9.18 0.01 -2.31
CA LEU A 112 -10.19 0.94 -2.79
C LEU A 112 -9.52 2.26 -3.17
N ILE A 113 -9.78 2.72 -4.38
CA ILE A 113 -9.47 4.08 -4.82
C ILE A 113 -10.68 4.94 -4.52
N ILE A 114 -10.40 6.09 -3.92
CA ILE A 114 -11.38 7.12 -3.61
C ILE A 114 -10.92 8.36 -4.34
N ASN A 115 -11.59 8.69 -5.44
CA ASN A 115 -11.33 9.90 -6.21
C ASN A 115 -12.15 11.04 -5.59
N SER A 116 -11.46 12.00 -4.97
CA SER A 116 -12.10 13.14 -4.30
C SER A 116 -11.26 14.40 -4.45
N ASN A 117 -11.86 15.57 -4.30
CA ASN A 117 -11.12 16.84 -4.20
C ASN A 117 -10.21 17.08 -5.42
N SER A 118 -10.77 16.99 -6.63
CA SER A 118 -10.09 17.37 -7.87
C SER A 118 -10.93 18.45 -8.55
N LYS A 119 -10.65 19.72 -8.23
CA LYS A 119 -11.37 20.88 -8.78
C LYS A 119 -11.33 20.90 -10.31
N ASN A 120 -10.21 20.48 -10.89
CA ASN A 120 -10.03 20.44 -12.35
C ASN A 120 -10.82 19.32 -13.03
N GLN A 121 -11.21 18.27 -12.31
CA GLN A 121 -12.00 17.14 -12.82
C GLN A 121 -13.47 17.21 -12.34
N GLY A 122 -13.88 18.29 -11.66
CA GLY A 122 -15.25 18.43 -11.14
C GLY A 122 -15.61 17.43 -10.02
N LEU A 123 -14.61 16.88 -9.32
CA LEU A 123 -14.84 15.88 -8.29
C LEU A 123 -15.17 16.52 -6.94
N LYS A 124 -16.21 15.99 -6.28
CA LYS A 124 -16.64 16.43 -4.96
C LYS A 124 -15.56 16.15 -3.91
N THR A 125 -15.32 17.13 -3.04
CA THR A 125 -14.54 16.90 -1.81
C THR A 125 -15.43 16.19 -0.78
N LEU A 126 -15.07 14.95 -0.42
CA LEU A 126 -15.78 14.17 0.60
C LEU A 126 -15.50 14.75 1.98
N ASN A 127 -16.54 14.97 2.78
CA ASN A 127 -16.35 15.38 4.17
C ASN A 127 -15.94 14.19 5.06
N TYR A 128 -15.59 14.47 6.32
CA TYR A 128 -15.17 13.45 7.30
C TYR A 128 -16.18 12.31 7.42
N ASN A 129 -17.48 12.59 7.57
CA ASN A 129 -18.51 11.57 7.80
C ASN A 129 -18.70 10.67 6.57
N GLU A 130 -18.61 11.23 5.36
CA GLU A 130 -18.70 10.47 4.11
C GLU A 130 -17.51 9.50 3.98
N LEU A 131 -16.30 10.00 4.17
CA LEU A 131 -15.08 9.18 4.08
C LEU A 131 -15.02 8.13 5.19
N ASP A 132 -15.41 8.49 6.41
CA ASP A 132 -15.50 7.59 7.55
C ASP A 132 -16.43 6.41 7.27
N LYS A 133 -17.61 6.70 6.70
CA LYS A 133 -18.59 5.68 6.32
C LYS A 133 -18.03 4.75 5.25
N ILE A 134 -17.41 5.28 4.19
CA ILE A 134 -16.82 4.49 3.10
C ILE A 134 -15.74 3.54 3.63
N ILE A 135 -14.82 4.04 4.46
CA ILE A 135 -13.73 3.25 5.04
C ILE A 135 -14.29 2.17 5.98
N SER A 136 -15.24 2.54 6.84
CA SER A 136 -15.90 1.59 7.76
C SER A 136 -16.57 0.44 7.00
N GLU A 137 -17.37 0.72 5.97
CA GLU A 137 -18.03 -0.34 5.19
C GLU A 137 -17.02 -1.19 4.40
N SER A 138 -16.01 -0.55 3.82
CA SER A 138 -14.94 -1.24 3.08
C SER A 138 -14.15 -2.21 3.98
N ARG A 139 -13.87 -1.83 5.23
CA ARG A 139 -13.23 -2.70 6.23
C ARG A 139 -14.10 -3.91 6.59
N LYS A 140 -15.42 -3.75 6.71
CA LYS A 140 -16.35 -4.89 6.89
C LYS A 140 -16.28 -5.86 5.69
N MET A 141 -16.02 -5.32 4.51
CA MET A 141 -15.78 -6.06 3.27
C MET A 141 -14.34 -6.52 3.09
N GLY A 142 -13.47 -6.47 4.10
CA GLY A 142 -12.10 -6.99 3.97
C GLY A 142 -11.12 -6.08 3.23
N ILE A 143 -11.48 -4.84 2.91
CA ILE A 143 -10.59 -3.87 2.28
C ILE A 143 -9.95 -2.98 3.34
N PHE A 144 -8.62 -2.99 3.39
CA PHE A 144 -7.83 -2.24 4.38
C PHE A 144 -6.73 -1.39 3.73
N ALA A 145 -6.72 -1.29 2.40
CA ALA A 145 -5.89 -0.34 1.68
C ALA A 145 -6.77 0.68 0.96
N PHE A 146 -6.48 1.95 1.20
CA PHE A 146 -7.21 3.07 0.62
C PHE A 146 -6.24 3.96 -0.13
N ILE A 147 -6.38 3.98 -1.45
CA ILE A 147 -5.73 4.96 -2.32
C ILE A 147 -6.68 6.15 -2.41
N ILE A 148 -6.27 7.31 -1.91
CA ILE A 148 -7.13 8.50 -1.93
C ILE A 148 -6.50 9.46 -2.92
N ASN A 149 -7.17 9.71 -4.04
CA ASN A 149 -6.71 10.66 -5.05
C ASN A 149 -7.33 12.02 -4.76
N GLY A 150 -6.53 13.09 -4.80
CA GLY A 150 -7.02 14.47 -4.68
C GLY A 150 -5.91 15.52 -4.68
N SER A 151 -6.23 16.77 -5.03
CA SER A 151 -5.23 17.82 -5.21
C SER A 151 -4.71 18.44 -3.91
N GLU A 152 -5.52 18.46 -2.84
CA GLU A 152 -5.21 19.19 -1.59
C GLU A 152 -5.38 18.31 -0.33
N LEU A 153 -5.15 16.99 -0.45
CA LEU A 153 -5.40 16.03 0.64
C LEU A 153 -4.68 16.40 1.95
N PHE A 154 -3.43 16.83 1.88
CA PHE A 154 -2.64 17.17 3.08
C PHE A 154 -3.12 18.42 3.82
N SER A 155 -3.93 19.28 3.18
CA SER A 155 -4.57 20.44 3.81
C SER A 155 -5.85 20.07 4.58
N LEU A 156 -6.38 18.86 4.38
CA LEU A 156 -7.62 18.41 4.99
C LEU A 156 -7.33 17.81 6.37
N ASN A 157 -7.42 18.64 7.41
CA ASN A 157 -7.15 18.24 8.80
C ASN A 157 -7.90 16.96 9.23
N TYR A 158 -9.11 16.73 8.72
CA TYR A 158 -9.90 15.56 9.05
C TYR A 158 -9.33 14.25 8.49
N LEU A 159 -8.51 14.27 7.44
CA LEU A 159 -7.83 13.07 6.93
C LEU A 159 -6.87 12.51 7.97
N HIS A 160 -6.20 13.38 8.73
CA HIS A 160 -5.34 12.91 9.82
C HIS A 160 -6.15 12.15 10.89
N ASN A 161 -7.34 12.65 11.24
CA ASN A 161 -8.25 11.96 12.17
C ASN A 161 -8.68 10.59 11.63
N ILE A 162 -8.86 10.47 10.30
CA ILE A 162 -9.15 9.18 9.64
C ILE A 162 -7.95 8.23 9.76
N TYR A 163 -6.73 8.72 9.49
CA TYR A 163 -5.51 7.90 9.59
C TYR A 163 -5.28 7.40 11.01
N GLU A 164 -5.49 8.26 12.03
CA GLU A 164 -5.39 7.87 13.44
C GLU A 164 -6.49 6.86 13.84
N LYS A 165 -7.74 7.10 13.42
CA LYS A 165 -8.89 6.22 13.73
C LYS A 165 -8.71 4.81 13.16
N TYR A 166 -8.21 4.69 11.94
CA TYR A 166 -8.03 3.43 11.22
C TYR A 166 -6.57 2.99 11.14
N SER A 167 -5.88 2.98 12.29
CA SER A 167 -4.46 2.59 12.41
C SER A 167 -4.11 1.19 11.87
N ASP A 168 -5.12 0.35 11.67
CA ASP A 168 -5.02 -1.01 11.16
C ASP A 168 -5.17 -1.11 9.63
N SER A 169 -5.32 0.04 8.96
CA SER A 169 -5.50 0.19 7.52
C SER A 169 -4.35 0.99 6.92
N LEU A 170 -3.96 0.68 5.68
CA LEU A 170 -2.97 1.43 4.91
C LEU A 170 -3.64 2.54 4.09
N PHE A 171 -3.11 3.76 4.19
CA PHE A 171 -3.55 4.90 3.39
C PHE A 171 -2.47 5.34 2.41
N ILE A 172 -2.83 5.52 1.15
CA ILE A 172 -1.95 5.96 0.07
C ILE A 172 -2.58 7.22 -0.55
N PRO A 173 -2.36 8.40 0.05
CA PRO A 173 -2.81 9.65 -0.57
C PRO A 173 -1.98 9.93 -1.82
N VAL A 174 -2.66 10.05 -2.97
CA VAL A 174 -2.07 10.52 -4.22
C VAL A 174 -2.30 12.01 -4.30
N ALA A 175 -1.23 12.78 -4.09
CA ALA A 175 -1.30 14.24 -3.96
C ALA A 175 -0.24 14.92 -4.82
N THR A 176 -0.42 16.22 -5.06
CA THR A 176 0.56 17.06 -5.78
C THR A 176 1.74 17.50 -4.90
N GLY A 177 1.58 17.41 -3.57
CA GLY A 177 2.61 17.75 -2.59
C GLY A 177 2.48 19.11 -1.92
N ASN A 178 1.45 19.90 -2.25
CA ASN A 178 1.23 21.16 -1.56
C ASN A 178 0.92 20.93 -0.07
N CYS A 179 1.34 21.87 0.79
CA CYS A 179 1.02 21.91 2.22
C CYS A 179 1.61 20.79 3.10
N ILE A 180 2.75 20.22 2.72
CA ILE A 180 3.53 19.37 3.62
C ILE A 180 4.57 20.23 4.35
N ASP A 181 4.60 20.13 5.66
CA ASP A 181 5.61 20.72 6.55
C ASP A 181 6.08 19.69 7.60
N ASP A 182 7.07 20.04 8.43
CA ASP A 182 7.59 19.14 9.47
C ASP A 182 6.52 18.76 10.52
N SER A 183 5.54 19.63 10.76
CA SER A 183 4.43 19.35 11.69
C SER A 183 3.55 18.24 11.15
N LEU A 184 3.22 18.29 9.86
CA LEU A 184 2.47 17.25 9.17
C LEU A 184 3.27 15.96 9.06
N CYS A 185 4.58 16.03 8.78
CA CYS A 185 5.45 14.85 8.78
C CYS A 185 5.36 14.12 10.13
N LYS A 186 5.51 14.82 11.26
CA LYS A 186 5.40 14.21 12.60
C LYS A 186 4.03 13.56 12.83
N LYS A 187 2.95 14.20 12.38
CA LYS A 187 1.59 13.64 12.44
C LYS A 187 1.46 12.35 11.63
N ILE A 188 1.95 12.34 10.40
CA ILE A 188 1.93 11.16 9.51
C ILE A 188 2.77 10.02 10.11
N LEU A 189 3.98 10.34 10.57
CA LEU A 189 4.89 9.38 11.20
C LEU A 189 4.24 8.72 12.43
N LYS A 190 3.56 9.52 13.27
CA LYS A 190 2.83 9.03 14.44
C LYS A 190 1.73 8.02 14.06
N CYS A 191 0.98 8.26 12.98
CA CYS A 191 -0.03 7.30 12.50
C CYS A 191 0.63 5.98 12.08
N GLY A 192 1.75 6.06 11.36
CA GLY A 192 2.54 4.89 10.98
C GLY A 192 1.90 4.03 9.88
N ASN A 193 0.85 4.54 9.21
CA ASN A 193 0.03 3.78 8.26
C ASN A 193 -0.28 4.57 6.98
N VAL A 194 0.50 5.61 6.68
CA VAL A 194 0.31 6.48 5.52
C VAL A 194 1.56 6.45 4.65
N ILE A 195 1.39 6.24 3.35
CA ILE A 195 2.47 6.24 2.35
C ILE A 195 2.09 7.18 1.20
N PRO A 196 2.57 8.43 1.21
CA PRO A 196 2.29 9.39 0.16
C PRO A 196 2.80 8.94 -1.22
N LEU A 197 1.96 9.12 -2.24
CA LEU A 197 2.30 8.89 -3.63
C LEU A 197 2.19 10.21 -4.40
N PHE A 198 3.22 10.54 -5.17
CA PHE A 198 3.31 11.78 -5.94
C PHE A 198 3.37 11.46 -7.45
N PRO A 199 2.53 12.10 -8.28
CA PRO A 199 2.59 11.92 -9.73
C PRO A 199 3.95 12.30 -10.33
N SER A 200 4.54 13.39 -9.85
CA SER A 200 5.83 13.94 -10.32
C SER A 200 6.82 14.12 -9.17
N LYS A 201 8.11 14.27 -9.48
CA LYS A 201 9.15 14.47 -8.47
C LYS A 201 8.95 15.86 -7.85
N ASN A 202 8.90 15.93 -6.53
CA ASN A 202 8.76 17.18 -5.79
C ASN A 202 9.60 17.15 -4.50
N SER A 203 9.88 18.33 -3.94
CA SER A 203 10.66 18.49 -2.70
C SER A 203 9.95 17.90 -1.47
N CYS A 204 8.63 17.76 -1.54
CA CYS A 204 7.83 17.25 -0.43
C CYS A 204 8.08 15.76 -0.19
N SER A 205 8.33 15.00 -1.26
CA SER A 205 8.82 13.62 -1.18
C SER A 205 10.15 13.52 -0.43
N ASP A 206 11.08 14.45 -0.69
CA ASP A 206 12.39 14.42 -0.03
C ASP A 206 12.24 14.73 1.48
N MET A 207 11.39 15.69 1.84
CA MET A 207 11.12 16.06 3.23
C MET A 207 10.43 14.91 4.01
N LEU A 208 9.49 14.20 3.40
CA LEU A 208 8.87 13.01 4.02
C LEU A 208 9.92 11.94 4.30
N ARG A 209 10.77 11.63 3.32
CA ARG A 209 11.84 10.63 3.46
C ARG A 209 12.88 11.01 4.51
N GLN A 210 13.24 12.30 4.61
CA GLN A 210 14.12 12.80 5.68
C GLN A 210 13.51 12.64 7.08
N ASN A 211 12.17 12.61 7.18
CA ASN A 211 11.44 12.37 8.41
C ASN A 211 11.10 10.87 8.64
N GLY A 212 11.69 9.95 7.86
CA GLY A 212 11.46 8.51 7.99
C GLY A 212 10.13 8.02 7.41
N ILE A 213 9.44 8.83 6.60
CA ILE A 213 8.17 8.48 5.98
C ILE A 213 8.46 8.06 4.53
N PRO A 214 8.05 6.86 4.09
CA PRO A 214 8.28 6.45 2.73
C PRO A 214 7.34 7.26 1.83
N SER A 215 7.87 7.75 0.73
CA SER A 215 7.06 8.38 -0.30
C SER A 215 7.52 7.95 -1.67
N PHE A 216 6.56 7.89 -2.57
CA PHE A 216 6.74 7.28 -3.86
C PHE A 216 6.48 8.26 -4.97
N ASN A 217 7.27 8.17 -6.04
CA ASN A 217 6.99 8.88 -7.27
C ASN A 217 6.46 7.90 -8.33
N ILE A 218 5.26 8.16 -8.86
CA ILE A 218 4.58 7.28 -9.82
C ILE A 218 5.45 7.07 -11.08
N ASN A 219 5.98 8.14 -11.66
CA ASN A 219 6.79 8.05 -12.89
C ASN A 219 8.09 7.26 -12.67
N TYR A 220 8.74 7.45 -11.52
CA TYR A 220 9.95 6.73 -11.16
C TYR A 220 9.66 5.25 -10.94
N ILE A 221 8.62 4.93 -10.15
CA ILE A 221 8.13 3.55 -9.99
C ILE A 221 7.84 2.95 -11.36
N HIS A 222 7.06 3.62 -12.21
CA HIS A 222 6.76 3.11 -13.54
C HIS A 222 8.03 2.86 -14.38
N SER A 223 9.03 3.74 -14.30
CA SER A 223 10.33 3.55 -14.99
C SER A 223 11.13 2.37 -14.44
N LEU A 224 11.05 2.14 -13.14
CA LEU A 224 11.69 1.03 -12.46
C LEU A 224 11.01 -0.29 -12.81
N PHE A 225 9.68 -0.30 -12.81
CA PHE A 225 8.83 -1.42 -13.17
C PHE A 225 9.04 -1.88 -14.63
N LYS A 226 9.51 -1.00 -15.53
CA LYS A 226 9.91 -1.38 -16.90
C LYS A 226 11.24 -2.14 -16.97
N LYS A 227 12.12 -1.95 -15.99
CA LYS A 227 13.46 -2.58 -15.95
C LYS A 227 13.43 -3.95 -15.28
N VAL A 228 12.50 -4.13 -14.34
CA VAL A 228 12.28 -5.40 -13.64
C VAL A 228 11.40 -6.33 -14.47
N LYS A 229 11.71 -7.63 -14.40
CA LYS A 229 10.92 -8.68 -15.05
C LYS A 229 9.87 -9.20 -14.08
N PHE A 230 8.83 -8.41 -13.81
CA PHE A 230 7.62 -8.97 -13.21
C PHE A 230 6.90 -9.76 -14.30
N ASN A 231 6.95 -11.09 -14.21
CA ASN A 231 6.32 -11.98 -15.20
C ASN A 231 4.80 -12.07 -15.04
N ASN A 232 4.25 -11.46 -13.98
CA ASN A 232 2.86 -11.65 -13.58
C ASN A 232 1.91 -10.57 -14.09
N ASP A 233 0.81 -11.05 -14.64
CA ASP A 233 -0.42 -10.34 -14.85
C ASP A 233 -0.98 -9.85 -13.49
N PHE A 234 -0.89 -8.55 -13.22
CA PHE A 234 -1.45 -7.93 -12.02
C PHE A 234 -3.01 -7.89 -12.05
N SER A 235 -3.67 -8.49 -13.05
CA SER A 235 -5.13 -8.62 -13.16
C SER A 235 -5.79 -9.27 -11.93
N ASN A 236 -5.08 -10.14 -11.22
CA ASN A 236 -5.57 -10.78 -10.00
C ASN A 236 -5.66 -9.83 -8.80
N LEU A 237 -5.00 -8.66 -8.86
CA LEU A 237 -5.14 -7.59 -7.87
C LEU A 237 -6.30 -6.67 -8.28
N LYS A 238 -7.52 -7.13 -8.01
CA LYS A 238 -8.73 -6.31 -8.21
C LYS A 238 -8.69 -5.10 -7.28
N THR A 239 -8.68 -3.92 -7.86
CA THR A 239 -8.85 -2.64 -7.16
C THR A 239 -10.21 -2.07 -7.53
N PHE A 240 -11.02 -1.69 -6.56
CA PHE A 240 -12.22 -0.89 -6.86
C PHE A 240 -11.85 0.58 -6.90
N SER A 241 -12.49 1.34 -7.77
CA SER A 241 -12.46 2.79 -7.79
C SER A 241 -13.85 3.34 -7.56
N LEU A 242 -13.89 4.40 -6.76
CA LEU A 242 -15.06 5.19 -6.46
C LEU A 242 -14.83 6.62 -6.94
N GLU A 243 -15.71 7.08 -7.83
CA GLU A 243 -15.74 8.46 -8.31
C GLU A 243 -16.98 9.18 -7.77
N PHE A 244 -16.77 10.41 -7.28
CA PHE A 244 -17.84 11.25 -6.74
C PHE A 244 -17.98 12.50 -7.59
N ASN A 245 -18.96 12.46 -8.50
CA ASN A 245 -19.33 13.58 -9.37
C ASN A 245 -20.46 14.40 -8.74
N ASP A 246 -20.57 15.68 -9.12
CA ASP A 246 -21.67 16.56 -8.68
C ASP A 246 -23.04 16.11 -9.22
N SER A 247 -23.09 15.23 -10.21
CA SER A 247 -24.27 14.47 -10.63
C SER A 247 -24.41 13.18 -9.81
N THR A 248 -25.62 12.88 -9.35
CA THR A 248 -25.97 11.91 -8.28
C THR A 248 -25.67 10.42 -8.57
N GLN A 249 -24.76 10.08 -9.46
CA GLN A 249 -24.37 8.71 -9.78
C GLN A 249 -22.97 8.42 -9.23
N ASN A 250 -22.90 7.70 -8.11
CA ASN A 250 -21.66 7.07 -7.68
C ASN A 250 -21.42 5.86 -8.57
N GLU A 251 -20.47 5.93 -9.50
CA GLU A 251 -20.06 4.78 -10.31
C GLU A 251 -18.97 3.98 -9.59
N PHE A 252 -19.17 2.67 -9.50
CA PHE A 252 -18.14 1.73 -9.05
C PHE A 252 -17.45 1.15 -10.29
N THR A 253 -16.20 1.51 -10.52
CA THR A 253 -15.39 0.97 -11.62
C THR A 253 -14.29 0.09 -11.06
N THR A 254 -14.19 -1.15 -11.54
CA THR A 254 -13.05 -2.02 -11.26
C THR A 254 -11.88 -1.66 -12.16
N TYR A 255 -10.73 -1.34 -11.58
CA TYR A 255 -9.47 -1.21 -12.31
C TYR A 255 -8.48 -2.26 -11.82
N SER A 256 -7.64 -2.77 -12.72
CA SER A 256 -6.42 -3.46 -12.29
C SER A 256 -5.39 -2.42 -11.83
N LEU A 257 -4.47 -2.80 -10.94
CA LEU A 257 -3.31 -1.95 -10.59
C LEU A 257 -2.51 -1.51 -11.84
N LEU A 258 -2.55 -2.32 -12.91
CA LEU A 258 -1.91 -2.02 -14.18
C LEU A 258 -2.60 -0.87 -14.93
N ASP A 259 -3.93 -0.77 -14.83
CA ASP A 259 -4.71 0.30 -15.48
C ASP A 259 -4.44 1.66 -14.82
N LEU A 260 -4.22 1.68 -13.51
CA LEU A 260 -3.78 2.86 -12.76
C LEU A 260 -2.39 3.34 -13.17
N VAL A 261 -1.48 2.40 -13.40
CA VAL A 261 -0.10 2.69 -13.80
C VAL A 261 -0.01 3.09 -15.28
N LYS A 262 -0.97 2.66 -16.11
CA LYS A 262 -1.05 2.99 -17.54
C LYS A 262 -1.85 4.26 -17.83
N ASN A 263 -2.87 4.59 -17.04
CA ASN A 263 -3.61 5.85 -17.18
C ASN A 263 -2.77 7.00 -16.63
N LYS A 264 -2.08 7.71 -17.54
CA LYS A 264 -1.35 8.94 -17.25
C LYS A 264 -2.23 10.12 -16.81
N SER A 265 -3.55 9.94 -16.76
CA SER A 265 -4.54 11.01 -16.63
C SER A 265 -5.53 10.83 -15.47
N MET A 266 -5.26 9.93 -14.51
CA MET A 266 -5.97 9.96 -13.23
C MET A 266 -5.28 10.94 -12.28
#